data_AF-A0A7C5ZVQ9-F1
#
_entry.id   AF-A0A7C5ZVQ9-F1
#
_cell.length_a   1.000
_cell.length_b   1.000
_cell.length_c   1.000
_cell.angle_alpha   90.00
_cell.angle_beta   90.00
_cell.angle_gamma   90.00
#
_symmetry.space_group_name_H-M   'P 1'
#
loop_
_entity.id
_entity.type
_entity.pdbx_description
1 polymer ?
#
loop_
_entity_poly.entity_id
_entity_poly.type
_entity_poly.pdbx_seq_one_letter_code
_entity_poly.pdbx_strand_id
1 'polypeptide(L)'
;MQNLVNSALPGGLRYLCGTQILEARERKTLSLTDTTVVLFFLALEIGAGRQRDLADFIVGGLVITAFAALPFFLSALPTEKFFGWLAGRIVVALAGVSTGIFFGMAVAYGAFPPAARFIPLSLLIVAGIIGCNVAIYGIIRNRLAR
;
A
#
# COMPACT_ATOMS: atom_id res chain seq x y z
N MET A 1 6.74 9.52 50.51
CA MET A 1 7.93 8.86 49.91
C MET A 1 7.64 8.57 48.44
N GLN A 2 7.80 9.54 47.55
CA GLN A 2 7.33 9.49 46.15
C GLN A 2 8.42 9.77 45.09
N ASN A 3 9.72 9.76 45.44
CA ASN A 3 10.74 10.32 44.54
C ASN A 3 12.04 9.50 44.44
N LEU A 4 11.96 8.22 44.04
CA LEU A 4 13.17 7.43 43.75
C LEU A 4 13.16 6.62 42.44
N VAL A 5 12.08 6.65 41.65
CA VAL A 5 11.97 5.86 40.40
C VAL A 5 12.13 6.73 39.13
N ASN A 6 12.62 7.97 39.26
CA ASN A 6 12.77 8.89 38.11
C ASN A 6 14.22 9.22 37.72
N SER A 7 15.22 8.75 38.46
CA SER A 7 16.63 9.16 38.28
C SER A 7 17.54 8.12 37.59
N ALA A 8 17.04 6.92 37.27
CA ALA A 8 17.89 5.80 36.83
C ALA A 8 17.94 5.55 35.30
N LEU A 9 17.48 6.48 34.47
CA LEU A 9 17.59 6.35 33.01
C LEU A 9 18.47 7.46 32.44
N PRO A 10 19.70 7.14 31.98
CA PRO A 10 20.61 8.14 31.41
C PRO A 10 19.95 8.82 30.21
N GLY A 11 20.03 10.15 30.16
CA GLY A 11 19.29 11.01 29.22
C GLY A 11 19.41 10.60 27.75
N GLY A 12 20.53 9.98 27.33
CA GLY A 12 20.73 9.48 25.96
C GLY A 12 19.80 8.33 25.54
N LEU A 13 19.35 7.49 26.49
CA LEU A 13 18.49 6.34 26.19
C LEU A 13 17.01 6.74 25.97
N ARG A 14 16.57 7.88 26.53
CA ARG A 14 15.23 8.41 26.26
C ARG A 14 15.10 8.97 24.84
N TYR A 15 16.16 9.59 24.30
CA TYR A 15 16.18 10.06 22.92
C TYR A 15 16.21 8.90 21.92
N LEU A 16 16.99 7.85 22.20
CA LEU A 16 17.04 6.64 21.36
C LEU A 16 15.71 5.88 21.35
N CYS A 17 15.03 5.78 22.49
CA CYS A 17 13.71 5.12 22.55
C CYS A 17 12.63 5.93 21.81
N GLY A 18 12.63 7.26 21.95
CA GLY A 18 11.67 8.14 21.27
C GLY A 18 11.83 8.20 19.75
N THR A 19 13.07 8.25 19.24
CA THR A 19 13.34 8.24 17.79
C THR A 19 13.02 6.90 17.15
N GLN A 20 13.31 5.77 17.82
CA GLN A 20 12.98 4.44 17.32
C GLN A 20 11.46 4.23 17.16
N ILE A 21 10.64 4.77 18.05
CA ILE A 21 9.17 4.66 17.97
C ILE A 21 8.61 5.56 16.86
N LEU A 22 9.17 6.77 16.69
CA LEU A 22 8.81 7.67 15.59
C LEU A 22 9.19 7.09 14.23
N GLU A 23 10.40 6.54 14.09
CA GLU A 23 10.85 5.91 12.83
C GLU A 23 10.14 4.59 12.53
N ALA A 24 9.72 3.83 13.54
CA ALA A 24 8.91 2.64 13.35
C ALA A 24 7.48 3.01 12.89
N ARG A 25 6.94 4.13 13.38
CA ARG A 25 5.64 4.67 12.97
C ARG A 25 5.69 5.25 11.55
N GLU A 26 6.77 5.94 11.22
CA GLU A 26 7.01 6.46 9.87
C GLU A 26 7.20 5.32 8.85
N ARG A 27 7.95 4.26 9.20
CA ARG A 27 8.05 3.03 8.37
C ARG A 27 6.71 2.36 8.11
N LYS A 28 5.86 2.24 9.14
CA LYS A 28 4.54 1.63 8.99
C LYS A 28 3.64 2.46 8.08
N THR A 29 3.67 3.78 8.19
CA THR A 29 2.86 4.67 7.36
C THR A 29 3.37 4.73 5.92
N LEU A 30 4.69 4.80 5.71
CA LEU A 30 5.28 4.78 4.37
C LEU A 30 4.95 3.47 3.64
N SER A 31 5.14 2.32 4.29
CA SER A 31 4.82 1.00 3.71
C SER A 31 3.31 0.82 3.48
N LEU A 32 2.47 1.37 4.35
CA LEU A 32 1.01 1.36 4.15
C LEU A 32 0.62 2.17 2.91
N THR A 33 1.14 3.38 2.78
CA THR A 33 0.81 4.29 1.69
C THR A 33 1.29 3.73 0.35
N ASP A 34 2.51 3.19 0.30
CA ASP A 34 3.10 2.62 -0.92
C ASP A 34 2.25 1.46 -1.47
N THR A 35 1.84 0.55 -0.59
CA THR A 35 1.01 -0.60 -0.98
C THR A 35 -0.44 -0.21 -1.32
N THR A 36 -0.97 0.88 -0.78
CA THR A 36 -2.30 1.38 -1.19
C THR A 36 -2.29 2.05 -2.56
N VAL A 37 -1.20 2.72 -2.94
CA VAL A 37 -1.04 3.32 -4.28
C VAL A 37 -0.95 2.22 -5.33
N VAL A 38 -0.15 1.17 -5.07
CA VAL A 38 -0.07 0.00 -5.95
C VAL A 38 -1.43 -0.70 -6.06
N LEU A 39 -2.14 -0.90 -4.93
CA LEU A 39 -3.47 -1.49 -4.92
C LEU A 39 -4.48 -0.67 -5.74
N PHE A 40 -4.41 0.66 -5.66
CA PHE A 40 -5.26 1.56 -6.44
C PHE A 40 -5.02 1.41 -7.94
N PHE A 41 -3.76 1.49 -8.39
CA PHE A 41 -3.45 1.35 -9.82
C PHE A 41 -3.75 -0.05 -10.35
N LEU A 42 -3.57 -1.08 -9.52
CA LEU A 42 -3.91 -2.46 -9.86
C LEU A 42 -5.42 -2.61 -10.07
N ALA A 43 -6.20 -2.04 -9.15
CA ALA A 43 -7.66 -2.00 -9.26
C ALA A 43 -8.11 -1.18 -10.48
N LEU A 44 -7.42 -0.08 -10.78
CA LEU A 44 -7.68 0.75 -11.95
C LEU A 44 -7.40 0.01 -13.25
N GLU A 45 -6.29 -0.73 -13.34
CA GLU A 45 -5.96 -1.58 -14.49
C GLU A 45 -7.04 -2.65 -14.70
N ILE A 46 -7.48 -3.32 -13.64
CA ILE A 46 -8.53 -4.35 -13.71
C ILE A 46 -9.87 -3.73 -14.15
N GLY A 47 -10.22 -2.54 -13.66
CA GLY A 47 -11.43 -1.82 -14.05
C GLY A 47 -11.39 -1.27 -15.47
N ALA A 48 -10.24 -0.79 -15.93
CA ALA A 48 -10.04 -0.28 -17.30
C ALA A 48 -9.84 -1.41 -18.32
N GLY A 49 -9.38 -2.57 -17.83
CA GLY A 49 -9.20 -3.78 -18.60
C GLY A 49 -10.52 -4.24 -19.20
N ARG A 50 -10.52 -4.40 -20.52
CA ARG A 50 -11.65 -4.99 -21.26
C ARG A 50 -11.61 -6.50 -21.03
N GLN A 51 -11.84 -6.94 -19.79
CA GLN A 51 -11.89 -8.36 -19.41
C GLN A 51 -13.07 -8.98 -20.13
N ARG A 52 -12.77 -9.64 -21.25
CA ARG A 52 -13.76 -10.35 -22.08
C ARG A 52 -14.09 -11.72 -21.51
N ASP A 53 -13.29 -12.20 -20.56
CA ASP A 53 -13.39 -13.55 -20.02
C ASP A 53 -13.53 -13.56 -18.49
N LEU A 54 -14.39 -14.46 -17.99
CA LEU A 54 -14.75 -14.54 -16.57
C LEU A 54 -13.59 -15.09 -15.72
N ALA A 55 -12.73 -15.90 -16.32
CA ALA A 55 -11.51 -16.41 -15.69
C ALA A 55 -10.52 -15.27 -15.35
N ASP A 56 -10.33 -14.32 -16.25
CA ASP A 56 -9.44 -13.17 -16.02
C ASP A 56 -9.96 -12.28 -14.89
N PHE A 57 -11.29 -12.16 -14.77
CA PHE A 57 -11.92 -11.43 -13.66
C PHE A 57 -11.69 -12.13 -12.31
N ILE A 58 -11.84 -13.45 -12.25
CA ILE A 58 -11.58 -14.24 -11.01
C ILE A 58 -10.11 -14.12 -10.61
N VAL A 59 -9.19 -14.29 -11.56
CA VAL A 59 -7.75 -14.19 -11.30
C VAL A 59 -7.40 -12.77 -10.85
N GLY A 60 -7.92 -11.73 -11.52
CA GLY A 60 -7.73 -10.34 -11.12
C GLY A 60 -8.27 -10.04 -9.72
N GLY A 61 -9.47 -10.53 -9.39
CA GLY A 61 -10.05 -10.41 -8.06
C GLY A 61 -9.21 -11.09 -6.98
N LEU A 62 -8.62 -12.25 -7.29
CA LEU A 62 -7.72 -12.96 -6.38
C LEU A 62 -6.42 -12.18 -6.16
N VAL A 63 -5.86 -11.54 -7.19
CA VAL A 63 -4.67 -10.67 -7.06
C VAL A 63 -4.98 -9.43 -6.23
N ILE A 64 -6.12 -8.77 -6.42
CA ILE A 64 -6.56 -7.64 -5.58
C ILE A 64 -6.68 -8.09 -4.12
N THR A 65 -7.35 -9.23 -3.89
CA THR A 65 -7.55 -9.77 -2.54
C THR A 65 -6.22 -10.11 -1.88
N ALA A 66 -5.30 -10.72 -2.62
CA ALA A 66 -3.96 -11.00 -2.17
C ALA A 66 -3.23 -9.70 -1.78
N PHE A 67 -3.18 -8.69 -2.64
CA PHE A 67 -2.51 -7.42 -2.35
C PHE A 67 -3.19 -6.60 -1.24
N ALA A 68 -4.50 -6.75 -1.05
CA ALA A 68 -5.22 -6.13 0.05
C ALA A 68 -4.87 -6.78 1.40
N ALA A 69 -4.80 -8.12 1.44
CA ALA A 69 -4.55 -8.89 2.66
C ALA A 69 -3.07 -9.03 3.03
N LEU A 70 -2.17 -9.08 2.04
CA LEU A 70 -0.73 -9.32 2.23
C LEU A 70 -0.06 -8.39 3.25
N PRO A 71 -0.25 -7.05 3.21
CA PRO A 71 0.40 -6.18 4.18
C PRO A 71 -0.18 -6.31 5.58
N PHE A 72 -1.36 -6.90 5.76
CA PHE A 72 -1.85 -7.21 7.11
C PHE A 72 -0.96 -8.24 7.78
N PHE A 73 -0.67 -9.34 7.07
CA PHE A 73 0.20 -10.40 7.55
C PHE A 73 1.62 -9.89 7.81
N LEU A 74 2.08 -8.90 7.04
CA LEU A 74 3.41 -8.30 7.23
C LEU A 74 3.45 -7.27 8.37
N SER A 75 2.35 -6.56 8.65
CA SER A 75 2.38 -5.40 9.54
C SER A 75 2.29 -5.72 11.03
N ALA A 76 2.07 -6.99 11.40
CA ALA A 76 1.92 -7.45 12.80
C ALA A 76 1.09 -6.47 13.64
N LEU A 77 -0.02 -6.01 13.09
CA LEU A 77 -0.90 -5.03 13.73
C LEU A 77 -1.71 -5.71 14.85
N PRO A 78 -1.97 -5.02 15.97
CA PRO A 78 -2.91 -5.52 16.98
C PRO A 78 -4.29 -5.72 16.33
N THR A 79 -4.87 -6.89 16.59
CA THR A 79 -6.09 -7.44 15.96
C THR A 79 -7.33 -6.55 16.11
N GLU A 80 -7.32 -5.63 17.07
CA GLU A 80 -8.45 -4.77 17.44
C GLU A 80 -8.89 -3.78 16.34
N LYS A 81 -8.08 -3.55 15.30
CA LYS A 81 -8.40 -2.63 14.20
C LYS A 81 -8.36 -3.26 12.81
N PHE A 82 -8.40 -4.60 12.72
CA PHE A 82 -8.32 -5.32 11.44
C PHE A 82 -9.41 -4.88 10.46
N PHE A 83 -10.68 -4.87 10.89
CA PHE A 83 -11.81 -4.55 10.02
C PHE A 83 -11.78 -3.10 9.52
N GLY A 84 -11.43 -2.13 10.38
CA GLY A 84 -11.30 -0.73 9.95
C GLY A 84 -10.15 -0.51 8.97
N TRP A 85 -9.03 -1.20 9.16
CA TRP A 85 -7.89 -1.16 8.25
C TRP A 85 -8.20 -1.82 6.90
N LEU A 86 -8.84 -2.98 6.92
CA LEU A 86 -9.24 -3.70 5.71
C LEU A 86 -10.32 -2.92 4.94
N ALA A 87 -11.29 -2.32 5.64
CA ALA A 87 -12.33 -1.50 5.03
C ALA A 87 -11.73 -0.32 4.24
N GLY A 88 -10.73 0.37 4.79
CA GLY A 88 -10.03 1.44 4.06
C GLY A 88 -9.42 0.98 2.74
N ARG A 89 -8.82 -0.23 2.72
CA ARG A 89 -8.23 -0.82 1.50
C ARG A 89 -9.27 -1.27 0.50
N ILE A 90 -10.37 -1.83 0.97
CA ILE A 90 -11.51 -2.20 0.11
C ILE A 90 -12.08 -0.95 -0.55
N VAL A 91 -12.21 0.17 0.19
CA VAL A 91 -12.67 1.45 -0.37
C VAL A 91 -11.72 1.96 -1.45
N VAL A 92 -10.40 1.91 -1.21
CA VAL A 92 -9.39 2.31 -2.23
C VAL A 92 -9.45 1.39 -3.46
N ALA A 93 -9.59 0.08 -3.26
CA ALA A 93 -9.73 -0.87 -4.36
C ALA A 93 -11.01 -0.59 -5.17
N LEU A 94 -12.16 -0.39 -4.51
CA LEU A 94 -13.41 -0.05 -5.18
C LEU A 94 -13.33 1.28 -5.94
N ALA A 95 -12.68 2.29 -5.36
CA ALA A 95 -12.43 3.57 -6.03
C ALA A 95 -11.51 3.41 -7.25
N GLY A 96 -10.50 2.54 -7.16
CA GLY A 96 -9.62 2.20 -8.29
C GLY A 96 -10.41 1.51 -9.42
N VAL A 97 -11.18 0.47 -9.09
CA VAL A 97 -12.02 -0.26 -10.07
C VAL A 97 -13.02 0.68 -10.74
N SER A 98 -13.75 1.51 -9.98
CA SER A 98 -14.73 2.42 -10.57
C SER A 98 -14.07 3.44 -11.48
N THR A 99 -12.97 4.04 -11.06
CA THR A 99 -12.18 4.97 -11.89
C THR A 99 -11.67 4.28 -13.15
N GLY A 100 -11.20 3.03 -13.03
CA GLY A 100 -10.78 2.20 -14.16
C GLY A 100 -11.89 1.98 -15.16
N ILE A 101 -13.10 1.62 -14.71
CA ILE A 101 -14.27 1.42 -15.57
C ILE A 101 -14.60 2.70 -16.35
N PHE A 102 -14.65 3.85 -15.65
CA PHE A 102 -14.91 5.14 -16.30
C PHE A 102 -13.80 5.51 -17.30
N PHE A 103 -12.54 5.22 -16.97
CA PHE A 103 -11.41 5.45 -17.87
C PHE A 103 -11.48 4.54 -19.11
N GLY A 104 -11.76 3.25 -18.93
CA GLY A 104 -11.95 2.30 -20.01
C GLY A 104 -13.11 2.68 -20.93
N MET A 105 -14.21 3.17 -20.36
CA MET A 105 -15.33 3.74 -21.12
C MET A 105 -14.91 4.99 -21.89
N ALA A 106 -14.26 5.97 -21.25
CA ALA A 106 -13.82 7.21 -21.90
C ALA A 106 -12.89 6.94 -23.10
N VAL A 107 -11.96 5.98 -22.97
CA VAL A 107 -11.11 5.53 -24.08
C VAL A 107 -11.94 4.82 -25.17
N ALA A 108 -12.90 3.98 -24.78
CA ALA A 108 -13.76 3.25 -25.73
C ALA A 108 -14.72 4.16 -26.52
N TYR A 109 -15.21 5.26 -25.92
CA TYR A 109 -16.07 6.25 -26.56
C TYR A 109 -15.28 7.32 -27.33
N GLY A 110 -13.96 7.18 -27.45
CA GLY A 110 -13.13 8.06 -28.28
C GLY A 110 -12.78 9.40 -27.66
N ALA A 111 -13.01 9.59 -26.35
CA ALA A 111 -12.60 10.82 -25.66
C ALA A 111 -11.07 10.91 -25.49
N PHE A 112 -10.36 9.78 -25.62
CA PHE A 112 -8.90 9.71 -25.52
C PHE A 112 -8.27 8.96 -26.70
N PRO A 113 -7.00 9.26 -27.04
CA PRO A 113 -6.25 8.52 -28.05
C PRO A 113 -6.13 7.03 -27.69
N PRO A 114 -6.08 6.12 -28.68
CA PRO A 114 -5.96 4.68 -28.43
C PRO A 114 -4.67 4.29 -27.68
N ALA A 115 -3.65 5.14 -27.68
CA ALA A 115 -2.43 4.97 -26.88
C ALA A 115 -2.68 5.16 -25.36
N ALA A 116 -3.73 5.89 -24.96
CA ALA A 116 -4.06 6.16 -23.57
C ALA A 116 -4.47 4.90 -22.79
N ARG A 117 -4.82 3.81 -23.49
CA ARG A 117 -5.13 2.50 -22.88
C ARG A 117 -3.97 1.91 -22.07
N PHE A 118 -2.74 2.31 -22.35
CA PHE A 118 -1.54 1.81 -21.67
C PHE A 118 -1.13 2.66 -20.46
N ILE A 119 -1.83 3.77 -20.20
CA ILE A 119 -1.52 4.68 -19.08
C ILE A 119 -1.70 3.97 -17.72
N PRO A 120 -2.80 3.24 -17.47
CA PRO A 120 -2.98 2.49 -16.23
C PRO A 120 -1.84 1.48 -15.96
N LEU A 121 -1.49 0.69 -16.98
CA LEU A 121 -0.46 -0.34 -16.90
C LEU A 121 0.93 0.25 -16.65
N SER A 122 1.28 1.34 -17.34
CA SER A 122 2.55 2.02 -17.16
C SER A 122 2.68 2.68 -15.78
N LEU A 123 1.62 3.30 -15.28
CA LEU A 123 1.58 3.85 -13.92
C LEU A 123 1.68 2.76 -12.85
N LEU A 124 1.04 1.61 -13.08
CA LEU A 124 1.14 0.44 -12.19
C LEU A 124 2.58 -0.09 -12.11
N ILE A 125 3.26 -0.20 -13.26
CA ILE A 125 4.67 -0.64 -13.30
C ILE A 125 5.56 0.35 -12.54
N VAL A 126 5.40 1.65 -12.79
CA VAL A 126 6.22 2.68 -12.11
C VAL A 126 5.95 2.67 -10.60
N ALA A 127 4.69 2.59 -10.18
CA ALA A 127 4.34 2.47 -8.76
C ALA A 127 4.93 1.21 -8.12
N GLY A 128 4.90 0.07 -8.83
CA GLY A 128 5.53 -1.16 -8.36
C GLY A 128 7.05 -1.06 -8.22
N ILE A 129 7.73 -0.41 -9.17
CA ILE A 129 9.18 -0.19 -9.12
C ILE A 129 9.53 0.71 -7.92
N ILE A 130 8.81 1.81 -7.73
CA ILE A 130 9.04 2.72 -6.59
C ILE A 130 8.81 1.99 -5.28
N GLY A 131 7.70 1.26 -5.15
CA GLY A 131 7.39 0.50 -3.94
C GLY A 131 8.41 -0.60 -3.63
N CYS A 132 8.93 -1.27 -4.66
CA CYS A 132 10.00 -2.26 -4.50
C CYS A 132 11.30 -1.61 -4.01
N ASN A 133 11.67 -0.45 -4.56
CA ASN A 133 12.85 0.29 -4.11
C ASN A 133 12.71 0.71 -2.64
N VAL A 134 11.55 1.25 -2.25
CA VAL A 134 11.27 1.63 -0.86
C VAL A 134 11.37 0.42 0.08
N ALA A 135 10.84 -0.73 -0.33
CA ALA A 135 10.93 -1.96 0.45
C ALA A 135 12.38 -2.44 0.63
N ILE A 136 13.19 -2.41 -0.43
CA ILE A 136 14.62 -2.78 -0.40
C ILE A 136 15.41 -1.83 0.50
N TYR A 137 15.20 -0.52 0.37
CA TYR A 137 15.80 0.48 1.26
C TYR A 137 15.44 0.23 2.73
N GLY A 138 14.18 -0.12 3.00
CA GLY A 138 13.72 -0.50 4.32
C GLY A 138 14.51 -1.67 4.92
N ILE A 139 14.79 -2.71 4.13
CA ILE A 139 15.54 -3.90 4.55
C ILE A 139 17.01 -3.55 4.82
N ILE A 140 17.66 -2.84 3.89
CA ILE A 140 19.09 -2.48 4.01
C ILE A 140 19.32 -1.62 5.25
N ARG A 141 18.48 -0.59 5.46
CA ARG A 141 18.58 0.28 6.63
C ARG A 141 18.40 -0.49 7.95
N ASN A 142 17.50 -1.47 7.97
CA ASN A 142 17.25 -2.28 9.16
C ASN A 142 18.39 -3.27 9.47
N ARG A 143 19.16 -3.67 8.45
CA ARG A 143 20.38 -4.48 8.61
C ARG A 143 21.58 -3.67 9.08
N LEU A 144 21.67 -2.39 8.72
CA LEU A 144 22.76 -1.50 9.15
C LEU A 144 22.60 -0.99 10.60
N ALA A 145 21.37 -0.94 11.11
CA ALA A 145 21.06 -0.50 12.46
C ALA A 145 21.20 -1.60 13.53
N ARG A 146 21.61 -2.81 13.12
CA ARG A 146 21.78 -3.99 13.98
C ARG A 146 23.25 -4.39 14.02
#